data_AF-A0A3P9PFH6-F1
#
_entry.id   AF-A0A3P9PFH6-F1
#
_cell.length_a   1.000
_cell.length_b   1.000
_cell.length_c   1.000
_cell.angle_alpha   90.00
_cell.angle_beta   90.00
_cell.angle_gamma   90.00
#
_symmetry.space_group_name_H-M   'P 1'
#
loop_
_entity.id
_entity.type
_entity.pdbx_description
1 polymer ?
#
loop_
_entity_poly.entity_id
_entity_poly.type
_entity_poly.pdbx_seq_one_letter_code
_entity_poly.pdbx_strand_id
1 'polypeptide(L)'
;ISSYHPGTLESFKTSGLSSSSYELSQYMNGFDVCDSDMQPVLSSDGARQTSAPLKYSVPHAVVSFGPAGQLIRVTPAPSTQEKSSPLEIHSLELILSETQEQQEMTNFPGPLTREDLHKVDAIDFAHQKAGACMRDGQLPDRSSAALLWNLLILLCRQNGQIVGSDIAELLMQDSHSDGSWKPEVPTLIDFNEHPAAEAPPAGGDDLLTGDPSSAGAERPERALQSYTQLLLAGRKKEALESAMSSGLWGHALFLASKMGSRSYTTVLNRFTSQLVANDPLQTLFQLLSGRIPAASACCGNEKWGDWRPHLAVMLSNETGSGAVQQKAILTMGDSLASRGLTHAAHVCYLMAASSFGLFPQKAERLVLLGSSHSIIRSNNCYL
;
A
#
# COMPACT_ATOMS: atom_id res chain seq x y z
N ILE A 1 -32.46 17.99 -15.04
CA ILE A 1 -32.01 19.14 -14.21
C ILE A 1 -30.64 18.75 -13.64
N SER A 2 -29.61 18.60 -14.48
CA SER A 2 -28.54 19.57 -14.79
C SER A 2 -27.94 20.29 -13.57
N SER A 3 -26.69 19.95 -13.24
CA SER A 3 -25.66 20.95 -12.91
C SER A 3 -24.28 20.37 -13.26
N TYR A 4 -23.86 20.62 -14.51
CA TYR A 4 -22.46 20.51 -14.93
C TYR A 4 -21.69 21.70 -14.36
N HIS A 5 -20.57 21.45 -13.71
CA HIS A 5 -19.63 22.48 -13.28
C HIS A 5 -18.39 22.41 -14.20
N PRO A 6 -18.17 23.38 -15.10
CA PRO A 6 -16.98 23.39 -15.94
C PRO A 6 -15.79 23.90 -15.13
N GLY A 7 -14.86 22.99 -14.82
CA GLY A 7 -13.58 23.33 -14.19
C GLY A 7 -12.71 24.15 -15.14
N THR A 8 -12.36 25.35 -14.72
CA THR A 8 -11.68 26.39 -15.49
C THR A 8 -10.23 26.01 -15.80
N LEU A 9 -9.96 25.77 -17.09
CA LEU A 9 -8.63 25.59 -17.69
C LEU A 9 -7.73 26.86 -17.60
N GLU A 10 -8.24 27.95 -17.03
CA GLU A 10 -7.52 29.23 -16.88
C GLU A 10 -6.69 29.34 -15.58
N SER A 11 -6.80 28.40 -14.65
CA SER A 11 -6.18 28.53 -13.32
C SER A 11 -4.74 27.99 -13.19
N PHE A 12 -4.17 27.36 -14.23
CA PHE A 12 -2.84 26.73 -14.16
C PHE A 12 -1.70 27.54 -14.81
N LYS A 13 -1.89 28.83 -15.13
CA LYS A 13 -0.85 29.66 -15.78
C LYS A 13 0.21 30.25 -14.84
N THR A 14 0.22 29.97 -13.54
CA THR A 14 1.07 30.75 -12.58
C THR A 14 2.05 29.96 -11.72
N SER A 15 2.32 28.68 -11.97
CA SER A 15 3.29 27.91 -11.16
C SER A 15 4.69 27.77 -11.77
N GLY A 16 5.02 28.57 -12.79
CA GLY A 16 6.34 28.58 -13.43
C GLY A 16 7.23 29.75 -13.00
N LEU A 17 7.33 30.07 -11.70
CA LEU A 17 8.27 31.09 -11.23
C LEU A 17 9.60 30.45 -10.84
N SER A 18 10.48 30.35 -11.83
CA SER A 18 11.93 30.27 -11.60
C SER A 18 12.35 31.52 -10.81
N SER A 19 13.13 31.31 -9.73
CA SER A 19 13.57 32.33 -8.76
C SER A 19 14.33 33.52 -9.36
N SER A 20 14.59 33.55 -10.67
CA SER A 20 15.25 34.66 -11.38
C SER A 20 14.27 35.64 -12.06
N SER A 21 12.98 35.30 -12.16
CA SER A 21 12.00 36.09 -12.92
C SER A 21 11.21 37.12 -12.09
N TYR A 22 11.25 37.02 -10.75
CA TYR A 22 10.58 37.96 -9.85
C TYR A 22 11.21 39.36 -9.82
N GLU A 23 12.52 39.49 -10.08
CA GLU A 23 13.19 40.79 -10.11
C GLU A 23 12.87 41.61 -11.37
N LEU A 24 12.44 40.96 -12.46
CA LEU A 24 12.22 41.61 -13.76
C LEU A 24 10.81 42.21 -13.92
N SER A 25 9.81 41.69 -13.22
CA SER A 25 8.43 42.16 -13.31
C SER A 25 8.19 43.50 -12.60
N GLN A 26 9.09 43.92 -11.70
CA GLN A 26 8.98 45.19 -10.98
C GLN A 26 9.28 46.42 -11.84
N TYR A 27 9.82 46.24 -13.06
CA TYR A 27 10.19 47.35 -13.95
C TYR A 27 9.28 47.49 -15.18
N MET A 28 8.34 46.56 -15.43
CA MET A 28 7.52 46.57 -16.65
C MET A 28 6.13 47.22 -16.49
N ASN A 29 5.68 47.53 -15.26
CA ASN A 29 4.36 48.13 -15.04
C ASN A 29 4.48 49.61 -14.63
N GLY A 30 4.90 50.46 -15.57
CA GLY A 30 4.66 51.90 -15.52
C GLY A 30 3.27 52.20 -16.10
N PHE A 31 2.34 52.66 -15.26
CA PHE A 31 0.98 53.05 -15.64
C PHE A 31 0.96 54.11 -16.74
N ASP A 32 0.18 53.88 -17.80
CA ASP A 32 -0.29 54.91 -18.73
C ASP A 32 -1.21 55.89 -17.99
N VAL A 33 -0.74 57.13 -17.79
CA VAL A 33 -1.60 58.28 -17.49
C VAL A 33 -1.37 59.31 -18.58
N CYS A 34 -2.41 59.51 -19.40
CA CYS A 34 -2.47 60.54 -20.41
C CYS A 34 -2.75 61.89 -19.72
N ASP A 35 -1.88 62.88 -19.90
CA ASP A 35 -2.28 64.28 -19.75
C ASP A 35 -1.61 65.14 -20.83
N SER A 36 -2.39 66.09 -21.35
CA SER A 36 -2.13 66.88 -22.56
C SER A 36 -1.19 68.06 -22.33
N ASP A 37 -0.71 68.59 -23.46
CA ASP A 37 0.04 69.85 -23.66
C ASP A 37 1.54 69.86 -23.30
N MET A 38 2.39 69.91 -24.34
CA MET A 38 3.42 70.93 -24.56
C MET A 38 4.13 70.71 -25.91
N GLN A 39 4.26 71.78 -26.70
CA GLN A 39 4.90 71.83 -28.02
C GLN A 39 6.42 71.51 -27.99
N PRO A 40 7.04 71.14 -29.14
CA PRO A 40 8.46 70.79 -29.16
C PRO A 40 9.31 72.06 -29.22
N VAL A 41 10.07 72.33 -28.15
CA VAL A 41 11.19 73.27 -28.22
C VAL A 41 12.45 72.48 -28.56
N LEU A 42 12.98 72.74 -29.75
CA LEU A 42 14.33 72.36 -30.14
C LEU A 42 15.32 73.11 -29.24
N SER A 43 16.00 72.38 -28.34
CA SER A 43 17.23 72.83 -27.71
C SER A 43 18.26 71.70 -27.71
N SER A 44 19.17 71.80 -28.67
CA SER A 44 20.52 71.23 -28.60
C SER A 44 21.18 71.64 -27.28
N ASP A 45 21.63 70.69 -26.46
CA ASP A 45 23.06 70.44 -26.18
C ASP A 45 23.25 69.44 -25.01
N GLY A 46 24.28 68.60 -25.07
CA GLY A 46 24.85 67.91 -23.90
C GLY A 46 24.25 66.55 -23.49
N ALA A 47 24.54 65.49 -24.24
CA ALA A 47 24.31 64.11 -23.81
C ALA A 47 25.14 63.74 -22.56
N ARG A 48 24.57 63.91 -21.36
CA ARG A 48 25.07 63.26 -20.15
C ARG A 48 24.57 61.82 -20.12
N GLN A 49 25.32 60.90 -20.73
CA GLN A 49 25.16 59.47 -20.51
C GLN A 49 25.67 59.10 -19.11
N THR A 50 24.79 59.07 -18.12
CA THR A 50 25.05 58.34 -16.87
C THR A 50 24.71 56.87 -17.12
N SER A 51 25.62 56.12 -17.76
CA SER A 51 25.46 54.67 -17.87
C SER A 51 25.78 54.04 -16.51
N ALA A 52 24.75 53.57 -15.79
CA ALA A 52 24.97 52.73 -14.63
C ALA A 52 25.81 51.51 -15.04
N PRO A 53 26.80 51.08 -14.24
CA PRO A 53 27.65 49.95 -14.58
C PRO A 53 26.78 48.70 -14.76
N LEU A 54 27.06 47.94 -15.83
CA LEU A 54 26.36 46.70 -16.11
C LEU A 54 26.61 45.70 -14.97
N LYS A 55 25.54 45.09 -14.45
CA LYS A 55 25.62 44.00 -13.44
C LYS A 55 26.45 42.82 -13.95
N TYR A 56 26.42 42.58 -15.27
CA TYR A 56 27.24 41.59 -15.94
C TYR A 56 27.80 42.15 -17.26
N SER A 57 29.11 42.01 -17.47
CA SER A 57 29.84 42.55 -18.64
C SER A 57 30.25 41.48 -19.66
N VAL A 58 29.93 40.22 -19.40
CA VAL A 58 30.27 39.08 -20.27
C VAL A 58 28.98 38.58 -20.96
N PRO A 59 29.02 38.19 -22.25
CA PRO A 59 27.89 37.52 -22.89
C PRO A 59 27.53 36.20 -22.18
N HIS A 60 26.23 35.90 -22.03
CA HIS A 60 25.76 34.67 -21.37
C HIS A 60 25.07 33.76 -22.36
N ALA A 61 25.20 32.45 -22.14
CA ALA A 61 24.35 31.48 -22.82
C ALA A 61 22.90 31.66 -22.35
N VAL A 62 21.98 31.62 -23.31
CA VAL A 62 20.55 31.63 -23.05
C VAL A 62 20.00 30.26 -23.41
N VAL A 63 19.24 29.67 -22.50
CA VAL A 63 18.56 28.40 -22.70
C VAL A 63 17.08 28.59 -22.39
N SER A 64 16.21 28.08 -23.27
CA SER A 64 14.76 28.13 -23.08
C SER A 64 14.12 26.82 -23.52
N PHE A 65 13.09 26.41 -22.80
CA PHE A 65 12.22 25.30 -23.21
C PHE A 65 11.21 25.82 -24.23
N GLY A 66 11.15 25.14 -25.38
CA GLY A 66 10.18 25.37 -26.44
C GLY A 66 9.02 24.39 -26.36
N PRO A 67 7.98 24.59 -27.19
CA PRO A 67 6.87 23.65 -27.31
C PRO A 67 7.36 22.28 -27.81
N ALA A 68 6.56 21.25 -27.56
CA ALA A 68 6.80 19.88 -28.05
C ALA A 68 8.18 19.30 -27.67
N GLY A 69 8.70 19.64 -26.47
CA GLY A 69 9.93 19.06 -25.95
C GLY A 69 11.21 19.60 -26.62
N GLN A 70 11.17 20.82 -27.17
CA GLN A 70 12.36 21.45 -27.74
C GLN A 70 13.17 22.18 -26.66
N LEU A 71 14.50 22.17 -26.79
CA LEU A 71 15.43 22.98 -26.01
C LEU A 71 16.15 23.94 -26.94
N ILE A 72 15.93 25.23 -26.75
CA ILE A 72 16.56 26.29 -27.52
C ILE A 72 17.77 26.77 -26.74
N ARG A 73 18.94 26.80 -27.39
CA ARG A 73 20.19 27.26 -26.80
C ARG A 73 20.84 28.29 -27.73
N VAL A 74 21.22 29.43 -27.17
CA VAL A 74 22.06 30.44 -27.82
C VAL A 74 23.33 30.55 -27.01
N THR A 75 24.46 30.15 -27.58
CA THR A 75 25.77 30.29 -26.94
C THR A 75 26.47 31.51 -27.52
N PRO A 76 27.03 32.41 -26.71
CA PRO A 76 27.75 33.56 -27.23
C PRO A 76 28.92 33.15 -28.11
N ALA A 77 29.08 33.84 -29.24
CA ALA A 77 30.19 33.61 -30.13
C ALA A 77 31.53 33.85 -29.39
N PRO A 78 32.50 32.91 -29.46
CA PRO A 78 33.77 33.01 -28.74
C PRO A 78 34.72 34.06 -29.33
N SER A 79 34.41 34.65 -30.49
CA SER A 79 35.28 35.61 -31.17
C SER A 79 34.52 36.82 -31.73
N THR A 80 35.20 37.97 -31.78
CA THR A 80 34.71 39.25 -32.33
C THR A 80 34.51 39.25 -33.86
N GLN A 81 34.81 38.15 -34.57
CA GLN A 81 34.65 38.05 -36.03
C GLN A 81 33.30 37.45 -36.47
N GLU A 82 32.62 36.67 -35.63
CA GLU A 82 31.31 36.10 -35.94
C GLU A 82 30.18 37.08 -35.57
N LYS A 83 29.48 37.61 -36.58
CA LYS A 83 28.43 38.62 -36.43
C LYS A 83 27.14 38.13 -35.78
N SER A 84 26.96 36.82 -35.59
CA SER A 84 25.74 36.25 -35.01
C SER A 84 26.07 35.00 -34.19
N SER A 85 25.58 34.95 -32.95
CA SER A 85 25.64 33.73 -32.13
C SER A 85 24.70 32.66 -32.72
N PRO A 86 25.15 31.41 -32.90
CA PRO A 86 24.32 30.36 -33.47
C PRO A 86 23.14 30.03 -32.54
N LEU A 87 21.95 29.92 -33.13
CA LEU A 87 20.75 29.42 -32.48
C LEU A 87 20.70 27.90 -32.68
N GLU A 88 20.80 27.15 -31.60
CA GLU A 88 20.66 25.70 -31.61
C GLU A 88 19.27 25.30 -31.10
N ILE A 89 18.64 24.33 -31.77
CA ILE A 89 17.37 23.73 -31.36
C ILE A 89 17.62 22.24 -31.19
N HIS A 90 17.46 21.75 -29.96
CA HIS A 90 17.66 20.35 -29.61
C HIS A 90 16.32 19.68 -29.25
N SER A 91 16.18 18.38 -29.54
CA SER A 91 15.06 17.58 -29.04
C SER A 91 15.40 17.02 -27.66
N LEU A 92 14.57 17.30 -26.66
CA LEU A 92 14.73 16.72 -25.33
C LEU A 92 14.58 15.21 -25.34
N GLU A 93 13.73 14.66 -26.21
CA GLU A 93 13.57 13.20 -26.34
C GLU A 93 14.90 12.55 -26.74
N LEU A 94 15.65 13.16 -27.67
CA LEU A 94 16.97 12.65 -28.05
C LEU A 94 18.00 12.83 -26.94
N ILE A 95 18.02 14.00 -26.29
CA ILE A 95 18.93 14.27 -25.16
C ILE A 95 18.68 13.30 -24.01
N LEU A 96 17.43 12.97 -23.73
CA LEU A 96 17.01 12.11 -22.62
C LEU A 96 16.87 10.63 -23.03
N SER A 97 17.13 10.27 -24.29
CA SER A 97 16.87 8.93 -24.82
C SER A 97 17.55 7.80 -24.04
N GLU A 98 18.72 8.04 -23.46
CA GLU A 98 19.49 7.06 -22.69
C GLU A 98 19.17 7.06 -21.19
N THR A 99 18.26 7.94 -20.74
CA THR A 99 17.86 8.00 -19.33
C THR A 99 16.88 6.88 -18.99
N GLN A 100 16.99 6.35 -17.76
CA GLN A 100 16.11 5.29 -17.29
C GLN A 100 14.66 5.77 -17.24
N GLU A 101 14.43 7.02 -16.83
CA GLU A 101 13.11 7.62 -16.70
C GLU A 101 12.40 7.70 -18.06
N GLN A 102 13.13 8.12 -19.11
CA GLN A 102 12.60 8.15 -20.47
C GLN A 102 12.25 6.74 -20.96
N GLN A 103 13.12 5.75 -20.71
CA GLN A 103 12.86 4.36 -21.08
C GLN A 103 11.66 3.77 -20.32
N GLU A 104 11.45 4.15 -19.06
CA GLU A 104 10.30 3.73 -18.28
C GLU A 104 9.00 4.35 -18.77
N MET A 105 9.03 5.63 -19.15
CA MET A 105 7.88 6.33 -19.73
C MET A 105 7.50 5.75 -21.10
N THR A 106 8.47 5.42 -21.96
CA THR A 106 8.21 4.83 -23.28
C THR A 106 7.69 3.40 -23.19
N ASN A 107 8.13 2.63 -22.18
CA ASN A 107 7.65 1.28 -21.93
C ASN A 107 6.26 1.25 -21.29
N PHE A 108 5.78 2.35 -20.71
CA PHE A 108 4.45 2.42 -20.12
C PHE A 108 3.38 2.28 -21.22
N PRO A 109 2.34 1.44 -21.05
CA PRO A 109 1.39 1.12 -22.10
C PRO A 109 0.34 2.23 -22.34
N GLY A 110 0.78 3.49 -22.41
CA GLY A 110 -0.03 4.68 -22.72
C GLY A 110 -1.14 4.95 -21.69
N PRO A 111 -1.99 5.96 -21.94
CA PRO A 111 -3.16 6.20 -21.09
C PRO A 111 -4.00 4.92 -21.03
N LEU A 112 -4.21 4.38 -19.83
CA LEU A 112 -4.89 3.08 -19.64
C LEU A 112 -6.37 3.10 -20.07
N THR A 113 -6.90 4.26 -20.39
CA THR A 113 -8.27 4.49 -20.88
C THR A 113 -8.39 4.52 -22.40
N ARG A 114 -7.29 4.33 -23.14
CA ARG A 114 -7.31 4.33 -24.61
C ARG A 114 -8.06 3.11 -25.15
N GLU A 115 -8.86 3.31 -26.19
CA GLU A 115 -9.75 2.28 -26.75
C GLU A 115 -8.98 1.12 -27.39
N ASP A 116 -7.75 1.36 -27.84
CA ASP A 116 -6.87 0.40 -28.52
C ASP A 116 -6.01 -0.44 -27.57
N LEU A 117 -6.01 -0.17 -26.25
CA LEU A 117 -5.22 -0.93 -25.30
C LEU A 117 -5.93 -2.23 -24.92
N HIS A 118 -5.30 -3.35 -25.23
CA HIS A 118 -5.80 -4.63 -24.74
C HIS A 118 -5.41 -4.83 -23.28
N LYS A 119 -6.35 -5.42 -22.53
CA LYS A 119 -6.13 -5.82 -21.13
C LYS A 119 -4.88 -6.72 -20.96
N VAL A 120 -4.58 -7.55 -21.95
CA VAL A 120 -3.40 -8.42 -21.93
C VAL A 120 -2.11 -7.61 -21.88
N ASP A 121 -1.99 -6.54 -22.68
CA ASP A 121 -0.79 -5.70 -22.73
C ASP A 121 -0.51 -5.02 -21.38
N ALA A 122 -1.57 -4.56 -20.69
CA ALA A 122 -1.45 -3.98 -19.35
C ALA A 122 -1.03 -5.03 -18.30
N ILE A 123 -1.55 -6.25 -18.42
CA ILE A 123 -1.17 -7.38 -17.54
C ILE A 123 0.29 -7.77 -17.79
N ASP A 124 0.73 -7.85 -19.03
CA ASP A 124 2.11 -8.20 -19.39
C ASP A 124 3.12 -7.15 -18.92
N PHE A 125 2.76 -5.85 -19.04
CA PHE A 125 3.53 -4.77 -18.44
C PHE A 125 3.63 -4.92 -16.91
N ALA A 126 2.53 -5.24 -16.23
CA ALA A 126 2.54 -5.45 -14.79
C ALA A 126 3.40 -6.66 -14.38
N HIS A 127 3.40 -7.75 -15.16
CA HIS A 127 4.31 -8.90 -14.95
C HIS A 127 5.76 -8.50 -15.08
N GLN A 128 6.10 -7.71 -16.11
CA GLN A 128 7.45 -7.20 -16.31
C GLN A 128 7.92 -6.37 -15.11
N LYS A 129 7.05 -5.48 -14.59
CA LYS A 129 7.34 -4.66 -13.41
C LYS A 129 7.46 -5.49 -12.14
N ALA A 130 6.60 -6.49 -11.90
CA ALA A 130 6.73 -7.41 -10.78
C ALA A 130 8.09 -8.14 -10.79
N GLY A 131 8.50 -8.65 -11.95
CA GLY A 131 9.80 -9.29 -12.13
C GLY A 131 10.98 -8.32 -11.95
N ALA A 132 10.82 -7.07 -12.38
CA ALA A 132 11.83 -6.03 -12.18
C ALA A 132 12.04 -5.71 -10.70
N CYS A 133 10.97 -5.61 -9.90
CA CYS A 133 11.05 -5.42 -8.45
C CYS A 133 11.88 -6.51 -7.76
N MET A 134 11.74 -7.77 -8.18
CA MET A 134 12.52 -8.88 -7.61
C MET A 134 14.02 -8.81 -7.98
N ARG A 135 14.35 -8.27 -9.15
CA ARG A 135 15.74 -8.11 -9.63
C ARG A 135 16.43 -6.87 -9.05
N ASP A 136 15.67 -5.87 -8.58
CA ASP A 136 16.23 -4.63 -8.08
C ASP A 136 16.92 -4.81 -6.73
N GLY A 137 18.25 -4.74 -6.74
CA GLY A 137 19.12 -4.85 -5.58
C GLY A 137 18.90 -3.79 -4.48
N GLN A 138 18.43 -2.60 -4.86
CA GLN A 138 18.38 -1.43 -3.99
C GLN A 138 17.04 -1.28 -3.26
N LEU A 139 16.00 -1.95 -3.75
CA LEU A 139 14.68 -1.87 -3.16
C LEU A 139 14.62 -2.71 -1.87
N PRO A 140 14.27 -2.11 -0.71
CA PRO A 140 14.37 -2.78 0.59
C PRO A 140 13.35 -3.91 0.78
N ASP A 141 12.15 -3.78 0.20
CA ASP A 141 11.04 -4.73 0.33
C ASP A 141 10.56 -5.19 -1.05
N ARG A 142 11.42 -5.97 -1.72
CA ARG A 142 11.23 -6.43 -3.11
C ARG A 142 10.02 -7.34 -3.26
N SER A 143 9.84 -8.21 -2.27
CA SER A 143 8.77 -9.19 -2.27
C SER A 143 7.41 -8.50 -2.14
N SER A 144 7.26 -7.48 -1.27
CA SER A 144 5.99 -6.73 -1.19
C SER A 144 5.78 -5.81 -2.39
N ALA A 145 6.85 -5.28 -2.99
CA ALA A 145 6.74 -4.51 -4.23
C ALA A 145 6.26 -5.38 -5.41
N ALA A 146 6.82 -6.58 -5.57
CA ALA A 146 6.36 -7.54 -6.57
C ALA A 146 4.93 -8.02 -6.28
N LEU A 147 4.60 -8.28 -5.01
CA LEU A 147 3.26 -8.64 -4.58
C LEU A 147 2.23 -7.55 -4.93
N LEU A 148 2.56 -6.27 -4.77
CA LEU A 148 1.68 -5.17 -5.17
C LEU A 148 1.34 -5.24 -6.66
N TRP A 149 2.32 -5.51 -7.53
CA TRP A 149 2.08 -5.71 -8.96
C TRP A 149 1.26 -6.97 -9.25
N ASN A 150 1.53 -8.08 -8.56
CA ASN A 150 0.75 -9.31 -8.71
C ASN A 150 -0.70 -9.13 -8.26
N LEU A 151 -0.94 -8.30 -7.25
CA LEU A 151 -2.29 -7.91 -6.84
C LEU A 151 -3.00 -7.12 -7.95
N LEU A 152 -2.32 -6.17 -8.59
CA LEU A 152 -2.87 -5.45 -9.74
C LEU A 152 -3.19 -6.39 -10.91
N ILE A 153 -2.31 -7.36 -11.18
CA ILE A 153 -2.56 -8.40 -12.19
C ILE A 153 -3.84 -9.18 -11.86
N LEU A 154 -4.01 -9.59 -10.60
CA LEU A 154 -5.18 -10.33 -10.16
C LEU A 154 -6.47 -9.49 -10.30
N LEU A 155 -6.43 -8.23 -9.87
CA LEU A 155 -7.52 -7.25 -10.05
C LEU A 155 -7.89 -7.07 -11.50
N CYS A 156 -6.89 -6.90 -12.38
CA CYS A 156 -7.13 -6.81 -13.81
C CYS A 156 -7.79 -8.10 -14.31
N ARG A 157 -7.20 -9.28 -14.06
CA ARG A 157 -7.72 -10.59 -14.51
C ARG A 157 -9.18 -10.78 -14.13
N GLN A 158 -9.54 -10.51 -12.88
CA GLN A 158 -10.89 -10.71 -12.35
C GLN A 158 -11.81 -9.49 -12.50
N ASN A 159 -11.43 -8.45 -13.25
CA ASN A 159 -12.22 -7.23 -13.45
C ASN A 159 -12.66 -6.58 -12.12
N GLY A 160 -11.79 -6.63 -11.11
CA GLY A 160 -12.05 -6.12 -9.76
C GLY A 160 -12.95 -6.97 -8.87
N GLN A 161 -13.49 -8.10 -9.36
CA GLN A 161 -14.32 -9.02 -8.57
C GLN A 161 -13.46 -10.10 -7.93
N ILE A 162 -12.80 -9.78 -6.80
CA ILE A 162 -11.92 -10.73 -6.10
C ILE A 162 -12.54 -11.19 -4.78
N VAL A 163 -12.43 -12.50 -4.51
CA VAL A 163 -12.76 -13.11 -3.23
C VAL A 163 -11.54 -13.14 -2.32
N GLY A 164 -11.73 -12.95 -1.00
CA GLY A 164 -10.62 -12.92 -0.04
C GLY A 164 -9.72 -14.16 -0.05
N SER A 165 -10.23 -15.32 -0.47
CA SER A 165 -9.46 -16.56 -0.68
C SER A 165 -8.37 -16.42 -1.74
N ASP A 166 -8.66 -15.77 -2.87
CA ASP A 166 -7.72 -15.63 -3.99
C ASP A 166 -6.55 -14.72 -3.60
N ILE A 167 -6.85 -13.70 -2.79
CA ILE A 167 -5.84 -12.79 -2.22
C ILE A 167 -5.01 -13.51 -1.16
N ALA A 168 -5.65 -14.33 -0.32
CA ALA A 168 -4.95 -15.14 0.67
C ALA A 168 -3.97 -16.09 -0.02
N GLU A 169 -4.38 -16.75 -1.10
CA GLU A 169 -3.49 -17.59 -1.90
C GLU A 169 -2.30 -16.76 -2.44
N LEU A 170 -2.57 -15.60 -3.05
CA LEU A 170 -1.53 -14.71 -3.56
C LEU A 170 -0.54 -14.27 -2.46
N LEU A 171 -1.02 -13.94 -1.26
CA LEU A 171 -0.19 -13.54 -0.13
C LEU A 171 0.72 -14.67 0.37
N MET A 172 0.24 -15.91 0.28
CA MET A 172 0.95 -17.09 0.77
C MET A 172 1.89 -17.71 -0.27
N GLN A 173 1.80 -17.32 -1.55
CA GLN A 173 2.58 -17.90 -2.66
C GLN A 173 4.10 -17.99 -2.40
N ASP A 174 4.71 -16.94 -1.84
CA ASP A 174 6.16 -16.93 -1.56
C ASP A 174 6.56 -17.77 -0.33
N SER A 175 5.60 -18.06 0.56
CA SER A 175 5.80 -18.85 1.78
C SER A 175 5.96 -20.35 1.46
N HIS A 176 5.57 -20.78 0.25
CA HIS A 176 5.66 -22.17 -0.20
C HIS A 176 7.08 -22.59 -0.65
N SER A 177 8.06 -21.69 -0.59
CA SER A 177 9.46 -22.03 -0.85
C SER A 177 10.07 -22.96 0.21
N ASP A 178 9.44 -23.10 1.39
CA ASP A 178 9.89 -23.98 2.49
C ASP A 178 9.05 -25.28 2.61
N GLY A 179 8.25 -25.63 1.60
CA GLY A 179 7.63 -26.97 1.46
C GLY A 179 6.60 -27.38 2.52
N SER A 180 6.29 -26.55 3.52
CA SER A 180 5.56 -27.01 4.71
C SER A 180 4.04 -27.16 4.53
N TRP A 181 3.41 -26.42 3.63
CA TRP A 181 1.95 -26.53 3.41
C TRP A 181 1.63 -26.46 1.92
N LYS A 182 1.20 -27.59 1.34
CA LYS A 182 0.38 -27.62 0.13
C LYS A 182 -1.06 -27.75 0.61
N PRO A 183 -2.00 -26.87 0.20
CA PRO A 183 -3.40 -27.17 0.40
C PRO A 183 -3.70 -28.41 -0.45
N GLU A 184 -3.83 -29.56 0.20
CA GLU A 184 -4.60 -30.64 -0.40
C GLU A 184 -6.00 -30.07 -0.61
N VAL A 185 -6.40 -29.94 -1.87
CA VAL A 185 -7.73 -29.49 -2.25
C VAL A 185 -8.71 -30.36 -1.46
N PRO A 186 -9.52 -29.82 -0.53
CA PRO A 186 -10.45 -30.65 0.20
C PRO A 186 -11.47 -31.11 -0.82
N THR A 187 -11.39 -32.37 -1.22
CA THR A 187 -12.48 -33.04 -1.91
C THR A 187 -13.70 -32.83 -1.03
N LEU A 188 -14.71 -32.14 -1.59
CA LEU A 188 -16.00 -31.92 -0.94
C LEU A 188 -16.41 -33.21 -0.22
N ILE A 189 -16.73 -33.10 1.07
CA ILE A 189 -17.24 -34.23 1.85
C ILE A 189 -18.50 -34.72 1.14
N ASP A 190 -18.37 -35.81 0.39
CA ASP A 190 -19.47 -36.50 -0.26
C ASP A 190 -20.20 -37.28 0.84
N PHE A 191 -21.46 -36.92 1.10
CA PHE A 191 -22.32 -37.59 2.08
C PHE A 191 -22.83 -38.95 1.61
N ASN A 192 -22.21 -39.55 0.60
CA ASN A 192 -22.59 -40.85 0.09
C ASN A 192 -21.53 -41.90 0.50
N GLU A 193 -21.67 -42.41 1.73
CA GLU A 193 -20.93 -43.57 2.25
C GLU A 193 -20.98 -44.75 1.27
N HIS A 194 -19.83 -45.34 0.91
CA HIS A 194 -19.66 -46.78 0.62
C HIS A 194 -18.29 -47.24 1.18
N PRO A 195 -18.19 -48.43 1.81
CA PRO A 195 -17.05 -48.78 2.65
C PRO A 195 -15.89 -49.31 1.79
N ALA A 196 -14.87 -48.48 1.60
CA ALA A 196 -13.57 -48.93 1.13
C ALA A 196 -12.69 -49.27 2.35
N ALA A 197 -12.13 -50.47 2.38
CA ALA A 197 -11.39 -51.03 3.49
C ALA A 197 -10.35 -50.06 4.06
N GLU A 198 -10.55 -49.64 5.31
CA GLU A 198 -9.61 -48.83 6.08
C GLU A 198 -8.33 -49.63 6.35
N ALA A 199 -7.21 -49.15 5.81
CA ALA A 199 -5.92 -49.38 6.45
C ALA A 199 -5.91 -48.56 7.75
N PRO A 200 -5.37 -49.09 8.88
CA PRO A 200 -5.42 -48.39 10.15
C PRO A 200 -4.68 -47.04 10.04
N PRO A 201 -5.27 -45.93 10.51
CA PRO A 201 -4.58 -44.65 10.52
C PRO A 201 -3.37 -44.74 11.46
N ALA A 202 -2.21 -44.30 10.96
CA ALA A 202 -1.06 -44.03 11.81
C ALA A 202 -1.45 -42.97 12.84
N GLY A 203 -1.25 -43.28 14.13
CA GLY A 203 -1.85 -42.58 15.26
C GLY A 203 -1.67 -41.06 15.23
N GLY A 204 -2.77 -40.36 15.06
CA GLY A 204 -2.95 -38.98 15.50
C GLY A 204 -3.79 -39.00 16.77
N ASP A 205 -3.37 -38.27 17.79
CA ASP A 205 -4.13 -38.13 19.04
C ASP A 205 -5.52 -37.57 18.74
N ASP A 206 -6.53 -38.39 18.99
CA ASP A 206 -7.94 -38.06 18.85
C ASP A 206 -8.35 -37.04 19.93
N LEU A 207 -8.45 -35.78 19.53
CA LEU A 207 -8.85 -34.66 20.39
C LEU A 207 -10.38 -34.57 20.61
N LEU A 208 -11.18 -35.49 20.04
CA LEU A 208 -12.65 -35.47 20.15
C LEU A 208 -13.25 -36.76 20.70
N THR A 209 -12.52 -37.87 20.69
CA THR A 209 -12.86 -39.09 21.44
C THR A 209 -11.61 -39.66 22.11
N GLY A 210 -11.43 -39.36 23.41
CA GLY A 210 -10.26 -39.80 24.15
C GLY A 210 -10.19 -41.32 24.27
N ASP A 211 -9.17 -41.92 23.64
CA ASP A 211 -8.80 -43.32 23.85
C ASP A 211 -7.65 -43.39 24.89
N PRO A 212 -7.77 -44.19 25.97
CA PRO A 212 -6.85 -44.14 27.09
C PRO A 212 -5.64 -45.05 26.85
N SER A 213 -4.58 -44.51 26.24
CA SER A 213 -3.26 -45.15 26.26
C SER A 213 -2.44 -44.67 27.46
N SER A 214 -2.04 -45.64 28.27
CA SER A 214 -1.62 -45.54 29.67
C SER A 214 -0.16 -45.09 29.85
N ALA A 215 0.00 -43.89 30.42
CA ALA A 215 1.09 -43.46 31.32
C ALA A 215 0.98 -41.98 31.73
N GLY A 216 0.18 -41.17 31.01
CA GLY A 216 -0.16 -39.78 31.35
C GLY A 216 -1.64 -39.53 31.71
N ALA A 217 -2.48 -40.57 31.61
CA ALA A 217 -3.95 -40.50 31.62
C ALA A 217 -4.59 -40.09 32.97
N GLU A 218 -3.88 -40.16 34.09
CA GLU A 218 -4.50 -39.88 35.39
C GLU A 218 -4.81 -38.39 35.62
N ARG A 219 -4.12 -37.48 34.95
CA ARG A 219 -4.28 -36.02 35.12
C ARG A 219 -5.60 -35.50 34.52
N PRO A 220 -5.94 -35.81 33.26
CA PRO A 220 -7.22 -35.38 32.67
C PRO A 220 -8.42 -36.06 33.32
N GLU A 221 -8.33 -37.34 33.70
CA GLU A 221 -9.42 -38.06 34.36
C GLU A 221 -9.74 -37.48 35.75
N ARG A 222 -8.72 -37.19 36.57
CA ARG A 222 -8.91 -36.53 37.88
C ARG A 222 -9.47 -35.11 37.73
N ALA A 223 -9.03 -34.37 36.71
CA ALA A 223 -9.59 -33.05 36.40
C ALA A 223 -11.08 -33.13 36.04
N LEU A 224 -11.47 -34.13 35.26
CA LEU A 224 -12.87 -34.36 34.88
C LEU A 224 -13.73 -34.79 36.07
N GLN A 225 -13.19 -35.64 36.96
CA GLN A 225 -13.86 -36.04 38.20
C GLN A 225 -14.09 -34.83 39.13
N SER A 226 -13.06 -34.00 39.35
CA SER A 226 -13.16 -32.76 40.14
C SER A 226 -14.21 -31.80 39.54
N TYR A 227 -14.16 -31.60 38.23
CA TYR A 227 -15.14 -30.80 37.49
C TYR A 227 -16.57 -31.32 37.72
N THR A 228 -16.78 -32.64 37.61
CA THR A 228 -18.08 -33.28 37.80
C THR A 228 -18.58 -33.11 39.24
N GLN A 229 -17.71 -33.29 40.24
CA GLN A 229 -18.07 -33.07 41.65
C GLN A 229 -18.53 -31.62 41.92
N LEU A 230 -17.83 -30.63 41.35
CA LEU A 230 -18.22 -29.22 41.47
C LEU A 230 -19.57 -28.94 40.81
N LEU A 231 -19.87 -29.58 39.68
CA LEU A 231 -21.16 -29.47 39.01
C LEU A 231 -22.29 -30.15 39.78
N LEU A 232 -22.07 -31.34 40.34
CA LEU A 232 -23.03 -32.04 41.20
C LEU A 232 -23.37 -31.20 42.44
N ALA A 233 -22.40 -30.45 42.98
CA ALA A 233 -22.61 -29.49 44.06
C ALA A 233 -23.27 -28.17 43.61
N GLY A 234 -23.60 -28.00 42.32
CA GLY A 234 -24.20 -26.79 41.77
C GLY A 234 -23.26 -25.59 41.61
N ARG A 235 -21.94 -25.75 41.86
CA ARG A 235 -20.93 -24.68 41.89
C ARG A 235 -20.36 -24.39 40.50
N LYS A 236 -21.23 -23.95 39.59
CA LYS A 236 -20.89 -23.75 38.15
C LYS A 236 -19.68 -22.85 37.89
N LYS A 237 -19.51 -21.77 38.68
CA LYS A 237 -18.37 -20.83 38.52
C LYS A 237 -17.03 -21.50 38.84
N GLU A 238 -16.99 -22.33 39.87
CA GLU A 238 -15.78 -23.01 40.30
C GLU A 238 -15.46 -24.19 39.40
N ALA A 239 -16.49 -24.91 38.95
CA ALA A 239 -16.33 -25.91 37.90
C ALA A 239 -15.70 -25.30 36.65
N LEU A 240 -16.15 -24.10 36.24
CA LEU A 240 -15.60 -23.40 35.09
C LEU A 240 -14.11 -23.04 35.27
N GLU A 241 -13.75 -22.49 36.43
CA GLU A 241 -12.36 -22.14 36.75
C GLU A 241 -11.44 -23.38 36.83
N SER A 242 -11.96 -24.47 37.40
CA SER A 242 -11.26 -25.77 37.44
C SER A 242 -11.03 -26.30 36.03
N ALA A 243 -12.05 -26.26 35.15
CA ALA A 243 -11.92 -26.72 33.77
C ALA A 243 -10.89 -25.91 32.98
N MET A 244 -10.89 -24.59 33.12
CA MET A 244 -9.88 -23.72 32.47
C MET A 244 -8.46 -24.00 32.99
N SER A 245 -8.30 -24.18 34.30
CA SER A 245 -6.99 -24.40 34.91
C SER A 245 -6.41 -25.78 34.57
N SER A 246 -7.26 -26.76 34.29
CA SER A 246 -6.87 -28.12 33.90
C SER A 246 -6.82 -28.37 32.40
N GLY A 247 -7.07 -27.35 31.56
CA GLY A 247 -7.03 -27.48 30.09
C GLY A 247 -8.24 -28.19 29.47
N LEU A 248 -9.34 -28.39 30.22
CA LEU A 248 -10.58 -29.01 29.74
C LEU A 248 -11.41 -28.00 28.92
N TRP A 249 -10.83 -27.46 27.85
CA TRP A 249 -11.38 -26.33 27.10
C TRP A 249 -12.72 -26.61 26.44
N GLY A 250 -12.95 -27.81 25.90
CA GLY A 250 -14.24 -28.20 25.34
C GLY A 250 -15.37 -28.10 26.38
N HIS A 251 -15.14 -28.64 27.58
CA HIS A 251 -16.07 -28.57 28.70
C HIS A 251 -16.26 -27.12 29.20
N ALA A 252 -15.16 -26.37 29.33
CA ALA A 252 -15.20 -24.98 29.77
C ALA A 252 -15.98 -24.08 28.80
N LEU A 253 -15.70 -24.18 27.50
CA LEU A 253 -16.38 -23.40 26.44
C LEU A 253 -17.86 -23.76 26.36
N PHE A 254 -18.19 -25.05 26.43
CA PHE A 254 -19.59 -25.49 26.45
C PHE A 254 -20.33 -24.93 27.67
N LEU A 255 -19.80 -25.11 28.89
CA LEU A 255 -20.43 -24.61 30.11
C LEU A 255 -20.57 -23.08 30.07
N ALA A 256 -19.52 -22.37 29.63
CA ALA A 256 -19.54 -20.92 29.53
C ALA A 256 -20.59 -20.40 28.55
N SER A 257 -20.82 -21.09 27.43
CA SER A 257 -21.87 -20.76 26.45
C SER A 257 -23.26 -20.76 27.08
N LYS A 258 -23.49 -21.61 28.10
CA LYS A 258 -24.76 -21.69 28.86
C LYS A 258 -24.79 -20.79 30.09
N MET A 259 -23.66 -20.23 30.52
CA MET A 259 -23.56 -19.30 31.66
C MET A 259 -23.67 -17.83 31.26
N GLY A 260 -23.77 -17.53 29.96
CA GLY A 260 -23.98 -16.19 29.42
C GLY A 260 -22.73 -15.58 28.76
N SER A 261 -22.96 -14.50 28.00
CA SER A 261 -21.97 -13.88 27.10
C SER A 261 -20.66 -13.49 27.81
N ARG A 262 -20.72 -12.86 29.00
CA ARG A 262 -19.53 -12.45 29.75
C ARG A 262 -18.63 -13.62 30.14
N SER A 263 -19.23 -14.73 30.58
CA SER A 263 -18.51 -15.95 30.95
C SER A 263 -17.85 -16.56 29.71
N TYR A 264 -18.61 -16.69 28.61
CA TYR A 264 -18.10 -17.20 27.33
C TYR A 264 -16.92 -16.39 26.81
N THR A 265 -17.03 -15.05 26.78
CA THR A 265 -15.94 -14.16 26.36
C THR A 265 -14.69 -14.29 27.23
N THR A 266 -14.85 -14.48 28.55
CA THR A 266 -13.71 -14.64 29.46
C THR A 266 -12.95 -15.93 29.18
N VAL A 267 -13.68 -17.05 29.01
CA VAL A 267 -13.10 -18.35 28.69
C VAL A 267 -12.44 -18.35 27.33
N LEU A 268 -13.11 -17.77 26.31
CA LEU A 268 -12.56 -17.65 24.97
C LEU A 268 -11.28 -16.82 24.95
N ASN A 269 -11.23 -15.70 25.68
CA ASN A 269 -10.01 -14.90 25.80
C ASN A 269 -8.86 -15.69 26.44
N ARG A 270 -9.15 -16.47 27.50
CA ARG A 270 -8.14 -17.28 28.17
C ARG A 270 -7.64 -18.44 27.30
N PHE A 271 -8.54 -19.09 26.57
CA PHE A 271 -8.20 -20.14 25.60
C PHE A 271 -7.30 -19.58 24.48
N THR A 272 -7.74 -18.51 23.83
CA THR A 272 -6.98 -17.88 22.73
C THR A 272 -5.65 -17.28 23.19
N SER A 273 -5.52 -16.89 24.46
CA SER A 273 -4.24 -16.47 25.04
C SER A 273 -3.22 -17.60 25.25
N GLN A 274 -3.62 -18.86 25.07
CA GLN A 274 -2.69 -20.00 25.08
C GLN A 274 -1.93 -20.15 23.76
N LEU A 275 -2.44 -19.54 22.68
CA LEU A 275 -1.79 -19.54 21.39
C LEU A 275 -0.57 -18.61 21.40
N VAL A 276 0.37 -18.90 20.50
CA VAL A 276 1.52 -18.02 20.28
C VAL A 276 1.01 -16.67 19.76
N ALA A 277 1.56 -15.57 20.29
CA ALA A 277 1.13 -14.21 19.96
C ALA A 277 0.99 -13.94 18.45
N ASN A 278 1.87 -14.53 17.64
CA ASN A 278 1.96 -14.31 16.19
C ASN A 278 1.25 -15.37 15.37
N ASP A 279 0.49 -16.25 16.01
CA ASP A 279 -0.25 -17.29 15.30
C ASP A 279 -1.41 -16.64 14.52
N PRO A 280 -1.53 -16.85 13.19
CA PRO A 280 -2.68 -16.39 12.42
C PRO A 280 -4.03 -16.88 12.98
N LEU A 281 -4.06 -18.01 13.71
CA LEU A 281 -5.24 -18.46 14.44
C LEU A 281 -5.68 -17.48 15.52
N GLN A 282 -4.74 -16.83 16.21
CA GLN A 282 -5.07 -15.80 17.19
C GLN A 282 -5.69 -14.58 16.52
N THR A 283 -5.20 -14.19 15.33
CA THR A 283 -5.81 -13.15 14.49
C THR A 283 -7.24 -13.52 14.11
N LEU A 284 -7.47 -14.76 13.66
CA LEU A 284 -8.80 -15.25 13.31
C LEU A 284 -9.76 -15.16 14.50
N PHE A 285 -9.38 -15.71 15.65
CA PHE A 285 -10.27 -15.74 16.81
C PHE A 285 -10.60 -14.35 17.36
N GLN A 286 -9.64 -13.41 17.33
CA GLN A 286 -9.91 -12.03 17.70
C GLN A 286 -10.90 -11.37 16.73
N LEU A 287 -10.74 -11.62 15.43
CA LEU A 287 -11.63 -11.09 14.40
C LEU A 287 -13.05 -11.68 14.49
N LEU A 288 -13.18 -13.01 14.65
CA LEU A 288 -14.45 -13.70 14.88
C LEU A 288 -15.15 -13.24 16.16
N SER A 289 -14.37 -12.76 17.15
CA SER A 289 -14.89 -12.14 18.37
C SER A 289 -15.31 -10.68 18.20
N GLY A 290 -15.29 -10.13 16.97
CA GLY A 290 -15.64 -8.75 16.65
C GLY A 290 -14.62 -7.72 17.16
N ARG A 291 -13.36 -8.13 17.37
CA ARG A 291 -12.29 -7.24 17.83
C ARG A 291 -11.24 -7.05 16.74
N ILE A 292 -10.57 -5.91 16.79
CA ILE A 292 -9.39 -5.67 15.97
C ILE A 292 -8.25 -6.55 16.50
N PRO A 293 -7.65 -7.41 15.67
CA PRO A 293 -6.55 -8.24 16.09
C PRO A 293 -5.33 -7.43 16.56
N ALA A 294 -4.61 -7.95 17.56
CA ALA A 294 -3.38 -7.32 18.04
C ALA A 294 -2.29 -7.27 16.95
N ALA A 295 -2.29 -8.26 16.04
CA ALA A 295 -1.45 -8.29 14.85
C ALA A 295 -1.56 -6.99 14.05
N SER A 296 -2.78 -6.48 13.85
CA SER A 296 -3.02 -5.26 13.05
C SER A 296 -2.24 -4.04 13.56
N ALA A 297 -1.97 -3.92 14.86
CA ALA A 297 -1.19 -2.81 15.40
C ALA A 297 0.32 -3.08 15.43
N CYS A 298 0.75 -4.34 15.38
CA CYS A 298 2.11 -4.74 15.71
C CYS A 298 2.88 -5.46 14.57
N CYS A 299 2.23 -5.80 13.46
CA CYS A 299 2.83 -6.48 12.30
C CYS A 299 4.11 -5.81 11.81
N GLY A 300 5.12 -6.59 11.43
CA GLY A 300 6.41 -6.07 10.94
C GLY A 300 7.40 -5.64 12.02
N ASN A 301 7.13 -5.93 13.30
CA ASN A 301 8.13 -5.91 14.37
C ASN A 301 8.80 -7.30 14.49
N GLU A 302 10.03 -7.39 14.99
CA GLU A 302 10.74 -8.66 15.25
C GLU A 302 9.88 -9.65 16.05
N LYS A 303 9.05 -9.11 16.95
CA LYS A 303 8.13 -9.86 17.78
C LYS A 303 6.90 -10.41 17.08
N TRP A 304 6.45 -9.85 15.96
CA TRP A 304 5.19 -10.22 15.28
C TRP A 304 5.38 -10.89 13.92
N GLY A 305 6.59 -10.85 13.36
CA GLY A 305 6.91 -11.57 12.13
C GLY A 305 6.22 -11.01 10.90
N ASP A 306 5.97 -11.89 9.94
CA ASP A 306 5.39 -11.56 8.63
C ASP A 306 3.90 -11.16 8.75
N TRP A 307 3.53 -10.09 8.04
CA TRP A 307 2.17 -9.55 8.02
C TRP A 307 1.25 -10.35 7.07
N ARG A 308 1.81 -11.04 6.09
CA ARG A 308 1.04 -11.71 5.02
C ARG A 308 0.07 -12.77 5.54
N PRO A 309 0.44 -13.69 6.45
CA PRO A 309 -0.50 -14.70 6.95
C PRO A 309 -1.66 -14.08 7.75
N HIS A 310 -1.39 -12.99 8.48
CA HIS A 310 -2.42 -12.28 9.22
C HIS A 310 -3.41 -11.59 8.27
N LEU A 311 -2.92 -10.91 7.22
CA LEU A 311 -3.81 -10.32 6.23
C LEU A 311 -4.59 -11.39 5.47
N ALA A 312 -3.95 -12.51 5.11
CA ALA A 312 -4.59 -13.62 4.42
C ALA A 312 -5.79 -14.17 5.20
N VAL A 313 -5.62 -14.43 6.51
CA VAL A 313 -6.71 -14.85 7.40
C VAL A 313 -7.80 -13.79 7.47
N MET A 314 -7.43 -12.52 7.62
CA MET A 314 -8.40 -11.43 7.71
C MET A 314 -9.21 -11.24 6.43
N LEU A 315 -8.70 -11.60 5.25
CA LEU A 315 -9.41 -11.48 3.99
C LEU A 315 -10.25 -12.72 3.67
N SER A 316 -9.70 -13.91 3.88
CA SER A 316 -10.35 -15.19 3.55
C SER A 316 -11.48 -15.58 4.51
N ASN A 317 -11.53 -15.02 5.71
CA ASN A 317 -12.55 -15.31 6.71
C ASN A 317 -13.48 -14.11 6.87
N GLU A 318 -14.59 -14.11 6.12
CA GLU A 318 -15.65 -13.13 6.30
C GLU A 318 -16.21 -13.18 7.72
N THR A 319 -16.45 -12.01 8.29
CA THR A 319 -17.08 -11.89 9.60
C THR A 319 -18.41 -11.16 9.45
N GLY A 320 -19.32 -11.36 10.41
CA GLY A 320 -20.58 -10.62 10.46
C GLY A 320 -20.41 -9.09 10.62
N SER A 321 -19.19 -8.60 10.84
CA SER A 321 -18.87 -7.18 10.99
C SER A 321 -17.78 -6.72 10.02
N GLY A 322 -18.14 -6.54 8.74
CA GLY A 322 -17.21 -6.06 7.70
C GLY A 322 -16.49 -4.75 8.06
N ALA A 323 -17.12 -3.87 8.85
CA ALA A 323 -16.50 -2.63 9.35
C ALA A 323 -15.30 -2.89 10.29
N VAL A 324 -15.35 -3.92 11.13
CA VAL A 324 -14.24 -4.28 12.03
C VAL A 324 -13.10 -4.88 11.22
N GLN A 325 -13.41 -5.75 10.27
CA GLN A 325 -12.45 -6.34 9.33
C GLN A 325 -11.73 -5.26 8.52
N GLN A 326 -12.48 -4.37 7.87
CA GLN A 326 -11.91 -3.25 7.11
C GLN A 326 -11.04 -2.35 8.01
N LYS A 327 -11.52 -1.98 9.20
CA LYS A 327 -10.74 -1.17 10.15
C LYS A 327 -9.45 -1.88 10.60
N ALA A 328 -9.49 -3.18 10.81
CA ALA A 328 -8.32 -3.96 11.16
C ALA A 328 -7.29 -4.00 10.02
N ILE A 329 -7.74 -4.15 8.77
CA ILE A 329 -6.86 -4.09 7.58
C ILE A 329 -6.22 -2.70 7.45
N LEU A 330 -7.01 -1.64 7.61
CA LEU A 330 -6.49 -0.26 7.60
C LEU A 330 -5.46 -0.03 8.71
N THR A 331 -5.74 -0.52 9.92
CA THR A 331 -4.81 -0.42 11.05
C THR A 331 -3.49 -1.14 10.76
N MET A 332 -3.55 -2.30 10.11
CA MET A 332 -2.36 -3.03 9.64
C MET A 332 -1.57 -2.21 8.62
N GLY A 333 -2.25 -1.61 7.64
CA GLY A 333 -1.62 -0.72 6.66
C GLY A 333 -0.95 0.49 7.31
N ASP A 334 -1.64 1.18 8.22
CA ASP A 334 -1.12 2.33 8.97
C ASP A 334 0.14 1.93 9.78
N SER A 335 0.11 0.75 10.40
CA SER A 335 1.23 0.18 11.13
C SER A 335 2.42 -0.11 10.21
N LEU A 336 2.22 -0.78 9.07
CA LEU A 336 3.27 -1.07 8.08
C LEU A 336 3.88 0.22 7.49
N ALA A 337 3.04 1.20 7.17
CA ALA A 337 3.48 2.50 6.66
C ALA A 337 4.38 3.23 7.66
N SER A 338 4.06 3.19 8.96
CA SER A 338 4.88 3.80 10.02
C SER A 338 6.28 3.20 10.14
N ARG A 339 6.49 1.98 9.62
CA ARG A 339 7.78 1.28 9.57
C ARG A 339 8.52 1.45 8.23
N GLY A 340 7.96 2.24 7.31
CA GLY A 340 8.55 2.45 5.98
C GLY A 340 8.28 1.30 4.99
N LEU A 341 7.40 0.35 5.33
CA LEU A 341 6.99 -0.75 4.43
C LEU A 341 5.86 -0.28 3.51
N THR A 342 6.16 0.65 2.61
CA THR A 342 5.18 1.34 1.76
C THR A 342 4.38 0.38 0.88
N HIS A 343 5.04 -0.57 0.21
CA HIS A 343 4.38 -1.51 -0.69
C HIS A 343 3.41 -2.41 0.06
N ALA A 344 3.82 -2.96 1.20
CA ALA A 344 2.97 -3.77 2.07
C ALA A 344 1.76 -2.98 2.59
N ALA A 345 1.96 -1.74 3.02
CA ALA A 345 0.88 -0.86 3.44
C ALA A 345 -0.14 -0.61 2.32
N HIS A 346 0.34 -0.38 1.09
CA HIS A 346 -0.54 -0.15 -0.05
C HIS A 346 -1.34 -1.39 -0.44
N VAL A 347 -0.79 -2.59 -0.27
CA VAL A 347 -1.56 -3.84 -0.39
C VAL A 347 -2.73 -3.82 0.60
N CYS A 348 -2.48 -3.51 1.89
CA CYS A 348 -3.56 -3.40 2.88
C CYS A 348 -4.60 -2.34 2.49
N TYR A 349 -4.19 -1.15 2.05
CA TYR A 349 -5.12 -0.08 1.69
C TYR A 349 -5.99 -0.42 0.47
N LEU A 350 -5.41 -1.06 -0.56
CA LEU A 350 -6.16 -1.56 -1.70
C LEU A 350 -7.18 -2.62 -1.26
N MET A 351 -6.77 -3.56 -0.41
CA MET A 351 -7.67 -4.60 0.08
C MET A 351 -8.76 -4.09 1.02
N ALA A 352 -8.53 -2.96 1.68
CA ALA A 352 -9.54 -2.23 2.45
C ALA A 352 -10.42 -1.29 1.60
N ALA A 353 -10.28 -1.32 0.27
CA ALA A 353 -10.97 -0.44 -0.68
C ALA A 353 -10.79 1.06 -0.37
N SER A 354 -9.58 1.46 0.03
CA SER A 354 -9.26 2.87 0.27
C SER A 354 -9.26 3.65 -1.05
N SER A 355 -9.82 4.85 -1.04
CA SER A 355 -9.77 5.77 -2.18
C SER A 355 -8.39 6.38 -2.35
N PHE A 356 -8.08 6.79 -3.59
CA PHE A 356 -6.94 7.65 -3.87
C PHE A 356 -7.27 9.10 -3.51
N GLY A 357 -6.39 9.72 -2.76
CA GLY A 357 -6.47 11.10 -2.33
C GLY A 357 -5.56 12.03 -3.15
N LEU A 358 -5.52 13.30 -2.74
CA LEU A 358 -4.72 14.34 -3.39
C LEU A 358 -3.35 14.48 -2.72
N PHE A 359 -2.30 14.63 -3.53
CA PHE A 359 -0.91 14.79 -3.08
C PHE A 359 -0.66 15.80 -1.94
N PRO A 360 -1.20 17.03 -1.95
CA PRO A 360 -0.92 17.99 -0.87
C PRO A 360 -1.50 17.56 0.49
N GLN A 361 -2.41 16.58 0.54
CA GLN A 361 -3.05 16.13 1.76
C GLN A 361 -2.26 15.00 2.42
N LYS A 362 -1.45 15.34 3.43
CA LYS A 362 -0.62 14.37 4.18
C LYS A 362 -1.40 13.33 4.99
N ALA A 363 -2.72 13.50 5.13
CA ALA A 363 -3.58 12.57 5.87
C ALA A 363 -4.06 11.41 5.00
N GLU A 364 -3.87 11.49 3.68
CA GLU A 364 -4.30 10.46 2.75
C GLU A 364 -3.46 9.19 2.93
N ARG A 365 -4.07 8.03 2.70
CA ARG A 365 -3.37 6.74 2.79
C ARG A 365 -2.76 6.32 1.45
N LEU A 366 -3.42 6.71 0.36
CA LEU A 366 -3.04 6.40 -1.02
C LEU A 366 -3.09 7.67 -1.86
N VAL A 367 -2.01 7.96 -2.58
CA VAL A 367 -1.95 9.03 -3.60
C VAL A 367 -1.38 8.44 -4.88
N LEU A 368 -0.19 7.87 -4.79
CA LEU A 368 0.49 7.15 -5.87
C LEU A 368 0.92 5.77 -5.36
N LEU A 369 0.60 4.72 -6.11
CA LEU A 369 0.99 3.36 -5.73
C LEU A 369 2.53 3.22 -5.67
N GLY A 370 3.01 2.40 -4.74
CA GLY A 370 4.44 2.22 -4.47
C GLY A 370 5.19 3.42 -3.87
N SER A 371 4.55 4.59 -3.74
CA SER A 371 5.22 5.83 -3.32
C SER A 371 4.67 6.40 -2.01
N SER A 372 5.57 6.80 -1.11
CA SER A 372 5.19 7.50 0.12
C SER A 372 5.15 9.01 -0.14
N HIS A 373 3.98 9.62 0.02
CA HIS A 373 3.79 11.07 -0.07
C HIS A 373 4.03 11.78 1.29
N SER A 374 4.05 11.01 2.38
CA SER A 374 4.32 11.52 3.74
C SER A 374 5.82 11.71 3.99
N ILE A 375 6.66 10.88 3.35
CA ILE A 375 8.11 11.03 3.34
C ILE A 375 8.47 11.88 2.12
N ILE A 376 8.55 13.20 2.31
CA ILE A 376 9.24 14.07 1.34
C ILE A 376 10.72 13.68 1.41
N ARG A 377 11.14 12.66 0.67
CA ARG A 377 12.56 12.44 0.43
C ARG A 377 13.01 13.58 -0.46
N SER A 378 13.79 14.49 0.11
CA SER A 378 14.46 15.60 -0.56
C SER A 378 15.39 15.18 -1.72
N ASN A 379 15.46 13.90 -2.06
CA ASN A 379 16.42 13.32 -3.00
C ASN A 379 15.81 12.58 -4.19
N ASN A 380 14.50 12.65 -4.45
CA ASN A 380 13.98 12.34 -5.78
C ASN A 380 13.09 13.48 -6.26
N CYS A 381 13.77 14.44 -6.89
CA CYS A 381 13.26 15.40 -7.85
C CYS A 381 12.18 14.83 -8.80
N TYR A 382 11.05 15.56 -8.88
CA TYR A 382 10.17 15.89 -10.04
C TYR A 382 9.62 14.74 -10.91
N LEU A 383 8.33 14.68 -11.26
CA LEU A 383 7.47 15.69 -11.92
C LEU A 383 6.00 15.58 -11.47
#